data_AF-A0A397TJJ4-F1
#
_entry.id   AF-A0A397TJJ4-F1
#
_cell.length_a   1.000
_cell.length_b   1.000
_cell.length_c   1.000
_cell.angle_alpha   90.00
_cell.angle_beta   90.00
_cell.angle_gamma   90.00
#
_symmetry.space_group_name_H-M   'P 1'
#
loop_
_entity.id
_entity.type
_entity.pdbx_description
1 polymer ?
#
loop_
_entity_poly.entity_id
_entity_poly.type
_entity_poly.pdbx_seq_one_letter_code
_entity_poly.pdbx_strand_id
1 'polypeptide(L)'
;MTSIEAHEYYMIEEETLNIYISKVDTTGCTISAAKKIGATKQLISSYINYNLEEIKPRNKYINVHVFARSQSQYLFTKSSKNPKKHVLDDMELLKWWKKVLEQTFTDSNKQNIKKWYYIPGDAVESKARSLIKKDNDNWIYGYPYNNESKVDDVIPKFDDDAKARWLDHLNDNNENDESDNINVKDFWEMVSIGGEFSGGKIAGFFWVNIEGSKSENLKSEGYETTLLENLKKNVGGITFDEQEFIKILQKFFELEFYDDDVALKSSKDWSKIFEDFCAQKGINDGVLEFVVEQPQEIESNDGGGTNLQSNLYKRKPAENNEKVNVLSPSLIKRVKK
;
A
#
# COMPACT_ATOMS: atom_id res chain seq x y z
N MET A 1 6.01 -16.55 -4.16
CA MET A 1 5.05 -15.68 -4.88
C MET A 1 4.43 -14.70 -3.89
N THR A 2 4.07 -13.48 -4.33
CA THR A 2 3.49 -12.41 -3.51
C THR A 2 2.39 -11.71 -4.27
N SER A 3 1.41 -11.15 -3.56
CA SER A 3 0.36 -10.31 -4.15
C SER A 3 0.00 -9.15 -3.22
N ILE A 4 -0.52 -8.07 -3.81
CA ILE A 4 -1.08 -6.91 -3.11
C ILE A 4 -2.48 -6.61 -3.66
N GLU A 5 -3.38 -6.17 -2.78
CA GLU A 5 -4.67 -5.56 -3.12
C GLU A 5 -4.65 -4.14 -2.55
N ALA A 6 -4.81 -3.14 -3.42
CA ALA A 6 -4.84 -1.74 -3.04
C ALA A 6 -6.05 -1.02 -3.63
N HIS A 7 -6.58 -0.05 -2.88
CA HIS A 7 -7.67 0.81 -3.30
C HIS A 7 -7.18 2.25 -3.43
N GLU A 8 -7.49 2.89 -4.56
CA GLU A 8 -7.17 4.29 -4.83
C GLU A 8 -8.46 5.10 -4.82
N TYR A 9 -8.54 6.10 -3.94
CA TYR A 9 -9.67 7.03 -3.81
C TYR A 9 -9.20 8.44 -4.20
N TYR A 10 -9.79 8.99 -5.25
CA TYR A 10 -9.46 10.32 -5.77
C TYR A 10 -10.46 11.35 -5.24
N MET A 11 -10.03 12.13 -4.25
CA MET A 11 -10.78 13.22 -3.64
C MET A 11 -10.49 14.50 -4.45
N ILE A 12 -11.38 14.81 -5.40
CA ILE A 12 -11.14 15.84 -6.42
C ILE A 12 -11.09 17.24 -5.79
N GLU A 13 -12.04 17.56 -4.92
CA GLU A 13 -12.15 18.88 -4.30
C GLU A 13 -10.98 19.17 -3.36
N GLU A 14 -10.52 18.15 -2.66
CA GLU A 14 -9.40 18.16 -1.71
C GLU A 14 -8.05 17.94 -2.39
N GLU A 15 -8.04 17.75 -3.71
CA GLU A 15 -6.84 17.47 -4.51
C GLU A 15 -6.00 16.32 -3.90
N THR A 16 -6.67 15.30 -3.36
CA THR A 16 -6.07 14.26 -2.51
C THR A 16 -6.26 12.87 -3.11
N LEU A 17 -5.20 12.08 -3.20
CA LEU A 17 -5.26 10.65 -3.52
C LEU A 17 -5.04 9.85 -2.23
N ASN A 18 -6.07 9.14 -1.76
CA ASN A 18 -5.91 8.18 -0.67
C ASN A 18 -5.65 6.80 -1.27
N ILE A 19 -4.48 6.22 -0.97
CA ILE A 19 -4.09 4.86 -1.33
C ILE A 19 -4.24 4.00 -0.07
N TYR A 20 -5.19 3.06 -0.08
CA TYR A 20 -5.36 2.09 0.98
C TYR A 20 -4.80 0.74 0.56
N ILE A 21 -3.77 0.25 1.25
CA ILE A 21 -3.26 -1.10 1.02
C ILE A 21 -4.10 -2.06 1.86
N SER A 22 -5.08 -2.68 1.20
CA SER A 22 -6.11 -3.53 1.79
C SER A 22 -5.56 -4.89 2.20
N LYS A 23 -4.85 -5.57 1.28
CA LYS A 23 -4.31 -6.91 1.55
C LYS A 23 -2.90 -7.07 0.98
N VAL A 24 -2.07 -7.81 1.70
CA VAL A 24 -0.76 -8.28 1.23
C VAL A 24 -0.60 -9.72 1.67
N ASP A 25 -0.21 -10.59 0.75
CA ASP A 25 -0.03 -12.01 1.08
C ASP A 25 1.09 -12.64 0.26
N THR A 26 1.56 -13.80 0.74
CA THR A 26 2.53 -14.65 0.05
C THR A 26 2.11 -16.12 0.12
N THR A 27 2.61 -16.92 -0.82
CA THR A 27 2.34 -18.37 -0.85
C THR A 27 3.33 -19.20 -0.03
N GLY A 28 4.46 -18.62 0.40
CA GLY A 28 5.60 -19.36 0.95
C GLY A 28 6.52 -20.01 -0.11
N CYS A 29 6.11 -20.06 -1.38
CA CYS A 29 6.94 -20.63 -2.44
C CYS A 29 8.05 -19.66 -2.87
N THR A 30 9.29 -19.99 -2.55
CA THR A 30 10.49 -19.26 -2.98
C THR A 30 11.12 -19.97 -4.17
N ILE A 31 11.17 -19.31 -5.33
CA ILE A 31 11.71 -19.88 -6.59
C ILE A 31 13.25 -19.74 -6.66
N SER A 32 13.90 -19.00 -5.76
CA SER A 32 15.37 -18.87 -5.77
C SER A 32 15.97 -18.69 -4.36
N ALA A 33 17.08 -19.38 -4.11
CA ALA A 33 17.87 -19.35 -2.89
C ALA A 33 18.83 -18.15 -2.78
N ALA A 34 18.88 -17.28 -3.79
CA ALA A 34 19.71 -16.08 -3.72
C ALA A 34 19.10 -15.08 -2.74
N LYS A 35 19.87 -14.70 -1.71
CA LYS A 35 19.55 -13.59 -0.78
C LYS A 35 19.11 -12.38 -1.59
N LYS A 36 17.83 -12.04 -1.52
CA LYS A 36 17.25 -10.88 -2.20
C LYS A 36 16.32 -10.17 -1.24
N ILE A 37 16.36 -8.84 -1.28
CA ILE A 37 15.33 -7.97 -0.69
C ILE A 37 13.96 -8.58 -0.98
N GLY A 38 13.10 -8.70 0.05
CA GLY A 38 11.82 -9.39 -0.08
C GLY A 38 10.99 -8.81 -1.23
N ALA A 39 10.66 -9.63 -2.22
CA ALA A 39 9.93 -9.22 -3.43
C ALA A 39 8.62 -8.48 -3.08
N THR A 40 7.94 -8.89 -2.01
CA THR A 40 6.76 -8.22 -1.47
C THR A 40 7.02 -6.76 -1.11
N LYS A 41 8.15 -6.49 -0.44
CA LYS A 41 8.52 -5.13 -0.07
C LYS A 41 8.80 -4.29 -1.31
N GLN A 42 9.55 -4.83 -2.28
CA GLN A 42 9.82 -4.12 -3.53
C GLN A 42 8.53 -3.83 -4.29
N LEU A 43 7.62 -4.80 -4.40
CA LEU A 43 6.32 -4.63 -5.05
C LEU A 43 5.54 -3.46 -4.43
N ILE A 44 5.45 -3.40 -3.09
CA ILE A 44 4.76 -2.32 -2.39
C ILE A 44 5.46 -0.96 -2.61
N SER A 45 6.78 -0.91 -2.43
CA SER A 45 7.56 0.32 -2.62
C SER A 45 7.44 0.84 -4.06
N SER A 46 7.55 -0.05 -5.05
CA SER A 46 7.39 0.29 -6.47
C SER A 46 5.98 0.75 -6.80
N TYR A 47 4.95 0.09 -6.27
CA TYR A 47 3.55 0.50 -6.46
C TYR A 47 3.27 1.90 -5.88
N ILE A 48 3.77 2.17 -4.67
CA ILE A 48 3.67 3.50 -4.07
C ILE A 48 4.44 4.52 -4.92
N ASN A 49 5.70 4.25 -5.24
CA ASN A 49 6.54 5.16 -6.01
C ASN A 49 5.98 5.46 -7.40
N TYR A 50 5.38 4.47 -8.06
CA TYR A 50 4.65 4.67 -9.33
C TYR A 50 3.53 5.70 -9.20
N ASN A 51 2.86 5.78 -8.06
CA ASN A 51 1.86 6.80 -7.79
C ASN A 51 2.44 8.16 -7.38
N LEU A 52 3.72 8.23 -7.02
CA LEU A 52 4.44 9.47 -6.70
C LEU A 52 5.15 10.10 -7.92
N GLU A 53 5.24 9.39 -9.04
CA GLU A 53 5.92 9.86 -10.24
C GLU A 53 5.24 11.10 -10.86
N GLU A 54 6.06 12.05 -11.33
CA GLU A 54 5.60 13.36 -11.84
C GLU A 54 4.79 13.28 -13.15
N ILE A 55 4.71 12.09 -13.76
CA ILE A 55 4.08 11.85 -15.06
C ILE A 55 2.55 11.69 -14.92
N LYS A 56 2.03 11.50 -13.69
CA LYS A 56 0.59 11.42 -13.44
C LYS A 56 -0.03 12.81 -13.15
N PRO A 57 -1.33 13.04 -13.44
CA PRO A 57 -2.03 14.22 -12.94
C PRO A 57 -1.82 14.34 -11.43
N ARG A 58 -1.17 15.42 -11.00
CA ARG A 58 -0.64 15.52 -9.64
C ARG A 58 -1.75 15.96 -8.70
N ASN A 59 -2.27 15.01 -7.93
CA ASN A 59 -2.97 15.33 -6.70
C ASN A 59 -1.98 16.07 -5.80
N LYS A 60 -2.43 17.18 -5.21
CA LYS A 60 -1.61 17.99 -4.32
C LYS A 60 -1.15 17.17 -3.11
N TYR A 61 -2.03 16.29 -2.62
CA TYR A 61 -1.75 15.39 -1.52
C TYR A 61 -1.91 13.93 -1.94
N ILE A 62 -1.01 13.09 -1.45
CA ILE A 62 -1.12 11.63 -1.57
C ILE A 62 -0.99 11.06 -0.16
N ASN A 63 -1.99 10.31 0.29
CA ASN A 63 -1.98 9.68 1.59
C ASN A 63 -1.96 8.17 1.42
N VAL A 64 -1.01 7.49 2.06
CA VAL A 64 -0.96 6.03 2.11
C VAL A 64 -1.49 5.57 3.46
N HIS A 65 -2.48 4.67 3.44
CA HIS A 65 -3.13 4.11 4.61
C HIS A 65 -2.92 2.60 4.67
N VAL A 66 -2.61 2.08 5.86
CA VAL A 66 -2.50 0.64 6.10
C VAL A 66 -3.14 0.29 7.44
N PHE A 67 -4.01 -0.71 7.45
CA PHE A 67 -4.42 -1.40 8.68
C PHE A 67 -3.67 -2.74 8.78
N ALA A 68 -2.71 -2.81 9.69
CA ALA A 68 -1.83 -3.95 9.87
C ALA A 68 -2.36 -4.87 10.97
N ARG A 69 -2.85 -6.04 10.55
CA ARG A 69 -3.33 -7.13 11.41
C ARG A 69 -2.72 -8.44 10.94
N SER A 70 -2.22 -9.28 11.85
CA SER A 70 -1.75 -10.60 11.42
C SER A 70 -2.91 -11.54 11.13
N GLN A 71 -2.79 -12.27 10.02
CA GLN A 71 -3.64 -13.39 9.64
C GLN A 71 -2.78 -14.45 8.97
N SER A 72 -3.20 -15.72 9.08
CA SER A 72 -2.48 -16.84 8.47
C SER A 72 -2.52 -16.80 6.93
N GLN A 73 -3.54 -16.16 6.35
CA GLN A 73 -3.70 -15.93 4.92
C GLN A 73 -4.72 -14.83 4.65
N TYR A 74 -4.56 -14.14 3.51
CA TYR A 74 -5.46 -13.09 3.02
C TYR A 74 -5.93 -13.36 1.59
N LEU A 75 -5.00 -13.57 0.67
CA LEU A 75 -5.28 -13.68 -0.77
C LEU A 75 -5.14 -15.12 -1.27
N PHE A 76 -4.17 -15.87 -0.76
CA PHE A 76 -3.85 -17.20 -1.28
C PHE A 76 -4.56 -18.28 -0.46
N THR A 77 -5.64 -18.85 -1.00
CA THR A 77 -6.44 -19.88 -0.35
C THR A 77 -5.57 -21.08 0.08
N LYS A 78 -5.72 -21.46 1.36
CA LYS A 78 -4.99 -22.56 2.02
C LYS A 78 -3.46 -22.41 2.06
N SER A 79 -2.91 -21.25 1.70
CA SER A 79 -1.46 -21.00 1.80
C SER A 79 -0.90 -21.10 3.21
N SER A 80 -1.73 -20.91 4.23
CA SER A 80 -1.36 -21.12 5.64
C SER A 80 -0.93 -22.56 5.96
N LYS A 81 -1.31 -23.54 5.12
CA LYS A 81 -0.91 -24.93 5.27
C LYS A 81 0.47 -25.23 4.69
N ASN A 82 1.02 -24.33 3.87
CA ASN A 82 2.37 -24.51 3.33
C ASN A 82 3.39 -24.31 4.45
N PRO A 83 4.16 -25.34 4.85
CA PRO A 83 5.13 -25.23 5.94
C PRO A 83 6.28 -24.24 5.63
N LYS A 84 6.47 -23.85 4.37
CA LYS A 84 7.45 -22.84 3.95
C LYS A 84 6.93 -21.41 4.07
N LYS A 85 5.62 -21.22 4.30
CA LYS A 85 5.03 -19.90 4.50
C LYS A 85 5.37 -19.39 5.89
N HIS A 86 6.16 -18.33 5.95
CA HIS A 86 6.42 -17.61 7.19
C HIS A 86 5.32 -16.57 7.44
N VAL A 87 4.45 -16.84 8.41
CA VAL A 87 3.42 -15.90 8.87
C VAL A 87 4.04 -15.04 9.98
N LEU A 88 4.09 -13.73 9.78
CA LEU A 88 4.56 -12.78 10.80
C LEU A 88 3.54 -12.70 11.93
N ASP A 89 3.99 -12.70 13.18
CA ASP A 89 3.12 -12.36 14.30
C ASP A 89 2.66 -10.90 14.25
N ASP A 90 1.73 -10.52 15.12
CA ASP A 90 1.18 -9.17 15.17
C ASP A 90 2.26 -8.08 15.28
N MET A 91 3.23 -8.24 16.19
CA MET A 91 4.29 -7.25 16.42
C MET A 91 5.34 -7.24 15.30
N GLU A 92 5.68 -8.42 14.77
CA GLU A 92 6.55 -8.57 13.61
C GLU A 92 5.96 -7.90 12.38
N LEU A 93 4.65 -8.04 12.15
CA LEU A 93 3.96 -7.40 11.04
C LEU A 93 3.97 -5.88 11.18
N LEU A 94 3.74 -5.33 12.38
CA LEU A 94 3.84 -3.90 12.63
C LEU A 94 5.27 -3.37 12.37
N LYS A 95 6.30 -4.08 12.84
CA LYS A 95 7.71 -3.76 12.55
C LYS A 95 8.00 -3.80 11.05
N TRP A 96 7.45 -4.80 10.37
CA TRP A 96 7.64 -5.01 8.95
C TRP A 96 7.02 -3.86 8.14
N TRP A 97 5.77 -3.47 8.42
CA TRP A 97 5.12 -2.34 7.76
C TRP A 97 5.84 -1.03 7.96
N LYS A 98 6.24 -0.73 9.21
CA LYS A 98 7.05 0.46 9.52
C LYS A 98 8.33 0.49 8.68
N LYS A 99 9.04 -0.64 8.59
CA LYS A 99 10.26 -0.77 7.78
C LYS A 99 9.98 -0.63 6.28
N VAL A 100 8.89 -1.22 5.78
CA VAL A 100 8.51 -1.12 4.36
C VAL A 100 8.28 0.34 3.99
N LEU A 101 7.42 1.03 4.74
CA LEU A 101 7.08 2.44 4.50
C LEU A 101 8.31 3.33 4.69
N GLU A 102 9.09 3.15 5.76
CA GLU A 102 10.32 3.95 5.99
C GLU A 102 11.26 3.90 4.78
N GLN A 103 11.52 2.68 4.28
CA GLN A 103 12.42 2.47 3.16
C GLN A 103 11.84 2.94 1.82
N THR A 104 10.51 2.97 1.65
CA THR A 104 9.87 3.53 0.46
C THR A 104 10.12 5.05 0.34
N PHE A 105 10.15 5.75 1.48
CA PHE A 105 10.22 7.21 1.52
C PHE A 105 11.58 7.78 1.99
N THR A 106 12.63 6.96 2.08
CA THR A 106 13.96 7.37 2.58
C THR A 106 14.62 8.41 1.66
N ASP A 107 14.50 8.26 0.34
CA ASP A 107 15.18 9.11 -0.65
C ASP A 107 14.34 10.31 -1.12
N SER A 108 13.14 10.48 -0.57
CA SER A 108 12.15 11.48 -1.00
C SER A 108 12.43 12.89 -0.45
N ASN A 109 13.68 13.34 -0.50
CA ASN A 109 14.17 14.64 -0.01
C ASN A 109 13.46 15.88 -0.62
N LYS A 110 12.61 15.70 -1.64
CA LYS A 110 11.88 16.76 -2.33
C LYS A 110 10.43 16.92 -1.86
N GLN A 111 9.94 16.02 -1.01
CA GLN A 111 8.53 15.98 -0.62
C GLN A 111 8.38 16.28 0.87
N ASN A 112 7.33 17.01 1.22
CA ASN A 112 6.95 17.20 2.62
C ASN A 112 6.17 15.96 3.06
N ILE A 113 6.87 15.04 3.72
CA ILE A 113 6.34 13.73 4.12
C ILE A 113 6.18 13.70 5.63
N LYS A 114 4.98 13.34 6.09
CA LYS A 114 4.70 13.06 7.50
C LYS A 114 4.21 11.62 7.65
N LYS A 115 4.74 10.93 8.66
CA LYS A 115 4.54 9.50 8.88
C LYS A 115 3.97 9.29 10.28
N TRP A 116 2.87 8.57 10.39
CA TRP A 116 2.23 8.23 11.67
C TRP A 116 2.01 6.74 11.79
N TYR A 117 2.03 6.26 13.02
CA TYR A 117 1.51 4.93 13.34
C TYR A 117 0.82 4.94 14.69
N TYR A 118 -0.25 4.17 14.80
CA TYR A 118 -1.04 4.06 16.01
C TYR A 118 -1.40 2.61 16.28
N ILE A 119 -1.30 2.21 17.54
CA ILE A 119 -1.65 0.87 18.01
C ILE A 119 -2.64 1.06 19.15
N PRO A 120 -3.96 0.89 18.90
CA PRO A 120 -4.97 1.04 19.95
C PRO A 120 -4.75 0.04 21.09
N GLY A 121 -4.90 0.50 22.34
CA GLY A 121 -4.82 -0.31 23.55
C GLY A 121 -3.70 0.09 24.50
N ASP A 122 -4.04 0.45 25.75
CA ASP A 122 -3.10 0.94 26.77
C ASP A 122 -2.00 -0.06 27.13
N ALA A 123 -2.33 -1.36 27.16
CA ALA A 123 -1.36 -2.41 27.45
C ALA A 123 -0.25 -2.52 26.38
N VAL A 124 -0.47 -1.89 25.22
CA VAL A 124 0.41 -1.99 24.04
C VAL A 124 1.27 -0.74 23.88
N GLU A 125 0.99 0.37 24.58
CA GLU A 125 1.80 1.59 24.46
C GLU A 125 3.28 1.33 24.82
N SER A 126 3.54 0.50 25.85
CA SER A 126 4.88 0.06 26.22
C SER A 126 5.60 -0.77 25.13
N LYS A 127 4.85 -1.59 24.38
CA LYS A 127 5.35 -2.36 23.24
C LYS A 127 5.51 -1.48 22.00
N ALA A 128 4.61 -0.52 21.78
CA ALA A 128 4.68 0.50 20.73
C ALA A 128 5.91 1.38 20.90
N ARG A 129 6.26 1.74 22.15
CA ARG A 129 7.51 2.44 22.48
C ARG A 129 8.76 1.70 22.00
N SER A 130 8.74 0.36 21.86
CA SER A 130 9.87 -0.37 21.26
C SER A 130 10.07 -0.07 19.77
N LEU A 131 9.01 0.37 19.06
CA LEU A 131 9.07 0.83 17.66
C LEU A 131 9.57 2.28 17.55
N ILE A 132 9.45 3.07 18.63
CA ILE A 132 9.90 4.47 18.76
C ILE A 132 11.43 4.58 18.96
N LYS A 133 12.14 3.50 19.33
CA LYS A 133 13.53 3.53 19.84
C LYS A 133 14.65 3.85 18.83
N LYS A 134 14.49 4.86 17.98
CA LYS A 134 15.62 5.51 17.30
C LYS A 134 15.45 7.02 17.38
N ASP A 135 16.45 7.70 17.94
CA ASP A 135 16.52 9.17 18.08
C ASP A 135 16.54 9.95 16.74
N ASN A 136 16.34 9.26 15.61
CA ASN A 136 16.32 9.80 14.24
C ASN A 136 15.11 9.29 13.42
N ASP A 137 14.08 8.79 14.08
CA ASP A 137 12.91 8.23 13.42
C ASP A 137 11.88 9.33 13.14
N ASN A 138 11.65 9.68 11.88
CA ASN A 138 10.66 10.70 11.46
C ASN A 138 9.20 10.22 11.60
N TRP A 139 8.93 9.26 12.47
CA TRP A 139 7.59 8.73 12.73
C TRP A 139 6.98 9.35 13.97
N ILE A 140 5.71 9.72 13.86
CA ILE A 140 4.90 10.22 14.96
C ILE A 140 4.05 9.07 15.48
N TYR A 141 4.14 8.76 16.77
CA TYR A 141 3.20 7.84 17.40
C TYR A 141 1.86 8.56 17.62
N GLY A 142 0.78 8.00 17.07
CA GLY A 142 -0.54 8.62 17.02
C GLY A 142 -1.11 8.58 15.61
N TYR A 143 -2.06 9.47 15.34
CA TYR A 143 -2.79 9.55 14.08
C TYR A 143 -2.83 11.01 13.57
N PRO A 144 -3.11 11.24 12.26
CA PRO A 144 -3.04 12.58 11.66
C PRO A 144 -4.28 13.44 11.91
N TYR A 145 -5.23 12.99 12.72
CA TYR A 145 -6.52 13.64 12.95
C TYR A 145 -6.51 14.45 14.25
N ASN A 146 -7.25 15.57 14.29
CA ASN A 146 -7.42 16.35 15.51
C ASN A 146 -8.38 15.62 16.46
N ASN A 147 -7.98 15.49 17.72
CA ASN A 147 -8.75 14.83 18.78
C ASN A 147 -10.17 15.37 18.95
N GLU A 148 -10.37 16.68 18.76
CA GLU A 148 -11.66 17.36 18.98
C GLU A 148 -12.56 17.35 17.73
N SER A 149 -12.05 16.91 16.57
CA SER A 149 -12.85 16.80 15.37
C SER A 149 -13.90 15.70 15.51
N LYS A 150 -15.08 15.92 14.94
CA LYS A 150 -16.09 14.88 14.77
C LYS A 150 -15.51 13.75 13.92
N VAL A 151 -15.67 12.52 14.37
CA VAL A 151 -15.00 11.36 13.78
C VAL A 151 -15.41 11.11 12.33
N ASP A 152 -16.69 11.26 12.01
CA ASP A 152 -17.25 11.06 10.66
C ASP A 152 -16.71 12.05 9.63
N ASP A 153 -16.28 13.24 10.06
CA ASP A 153 -15.80 14.30 9.18
C ASP A 153 -14.35 14.06 8.73
N VAL A 154 -13.56 13.30 9.50
CA VAL A 154 -12.10 13.24 9.33
C VAL A 154 -11.53 11.83 9.16
N ILE A 155 -12.18 10.79 9.69
CA ILE A 155 -11.67 9.41 9.58
C ILE A 155 -12.24 8.72 8.33
N PRO A 156 -11.40 8.33 7.36
CA PRO A 156 -11.88 7.68 6.15
C PRO A 156 -12.34 6.24 6.42
N LYS A 157 -13.49 5.88 5.86
CA LYS A 157 -14.03 4.52 5.84
C LYS A 157 -13.51 3.75 4.62
N PHE A 158 -12.73 2.69 4.86
CA PHE A 158 -12.24 1.78 3.81
C PHE A 158 -12.87 0.40 3.96
N ASP A 159 -13.03 -0.33 2.85
CA ASP A 159 -13.52 -1.71 2.84
C ASP A 159 -12.64 -2.62 3.72
N ASP A 160 -13.24 -3.49 4.53
CA ASP A 160 -12.58 -4.45 5.43
C ASP A 160 -11.61 -3.84 6.47
N ASP A 161 -11.69 -2.53 6.72
CA ASP A 161 -10.88 -1.83 7.71
C ASP A 161 -11.54 -1.84 9.10
N ALA A 162 -10.76 -2.04 10.16
CA ALA A 162 -11.29 -2.05 11.53
C ALA A 162 -11.91 -0.70 11.92
N LYS A 163 -11.34 0.44 11.52
CA LYS A 163 -11.90 1.76 11.86
C LYS A 163 -13.22 2.01 11.14
N ALA A 164 -13.40 1.48 9.93
CA ALA A 164 -14.66 1.55 9.20
C ALA A 164 -15.75 0.72 9.90
N ARG A 165 -15.44 -0.52 10.28
CA ARG A 165 -16.36 -1.39 11.04
C ARG A 165 -16.83 -0.73 12.34
N TRP A 166 -15.92 -0.13 13.08
CA TRP A 166 -16.26 0.60 14.31
C TRP A 166 -17.18 1.80 14.04
N LEU A 167 -16.88 2.59 13.01
CA LEU A 167 -17.74 3.71 12.64
C LEU A 167 -19.14 3.26 12.22
N ASP A 168 -19.26 2.15 11.49
CA ASP A 168 -20.56 1.62 11.09
C ASP A 168 -21.35 1.11 12.31
N HIS A 169 -20.68 0.43 13.25
CA HIS A 169 -21.30 0.02 14.52
C HIS A 169 -21.77 1.22 15.36
N LEU A 170 -21.03 2.33 15.37
CA LEU A 170 -21.44 3.54 16.05
C LEU A 170 -22.69 4.15 15.40
N ASN A 171 -22.81 4.08 14.08
CA ASN A 171 -23.95 4.64 13.37
C ASN A 171 -25.21 3.76 13.49
N ASP A 172 -25.05 2.43 13.51
CA ASP A 172 -26.18 1.48 13.58
C ASP A 172 -26.86 1.43 14.96
N ASN A 173 -26.12 1.67 16.05
CA ASN A 173 -26.66 1.56 17.42
C ASN A 173 -27.48 2.79 17.86
N ASN A 174 -27.66 3.79 17.00
CA ASN A 174 -28.18 5.09 17.38
C ASN A 174 -29.42 5.48 16.57
N GLU A 175 -30.58 4.97 16.98
CA GLU A 175 -31.89 5.57 16.68
C GLU A 175 -32.12 6.90 17.45
N ASN A 176 -31.15 7.35 18.27
CA ASN A 176 -31.21 8.59 19.05
C ASN A 176 -29.95 9.45 18.84
N ASP A 177 -30.14 10.77 18.72
CA ASP A 177 -29.23 11.84 18.25
C ASP A 177 -27.83 11.99 18.91
N GLU A 178 -27.34 11.05 19.75
CA GLU A 178 -26.07 11.20 20.51
C GLU A 178 -24.81 10.75 19.77
N SER A 179 -24.92 10.02 18.66
CA SER A 179 -23.75 9.65 17.82
C SER A 179 -23.12 10.83 17.08
N ASP A 180 -23.84 11.96 16.99
CA ASP A 180 -23.41 13.13 16.23
C ASP A 180 -22.19 13.84 16.83
N ASN A 181 -21.76 13.47 18.05
CA ASN A 181 -20.73 14.18 18.81
C ASN A 181 -19.50 13.34 19.20
N ILE A 182 -19.36 12.10 18.71
CA ILE A 182 -18.14 11.33 19.03
C ILE A 182 -16.95 11.99 18.35
N ASN A 183 -16.04 12.52 19.16
CA ASN A 183 -14.80 13.09 18.69
C ASN A 183 -13.77 11.98 18.41
N VAL A 184 -12.70 12.33 17.69
CA VAL A 184 -11.62 11.39 17.34
C VAL A 184 -10.98 10.75 18.58
N LYS A 185 -10.81 11.48 19.67
CA LYS A 185 -10.19 10.95 20.89
C LYS A 185 -11.04 9.83 21.48
N ASP A 186 -12.31 10.10 21.72
CA ASP A 186 -13.26 9.16 22.29
C ASP A 186 -13.44 7.94 21.39
N PHE A 187 -13.46 8.15 20.06
CA PHE A 187 -13.44 7.05 19.08
C PHE A 187 -12.26 6.11 19.29
N TRP A 188 -11.04 6.62 19.41
CA TRP A 188 -9.85 5.77 19.58
C TRP A 188 -9.79 5.10 20.96
N GLU A 189 -10.33 5.74 22.00
CA GLU A 189 -10.53 5.11 23.31
C GLU A 189 -11.49 3.91 23.19
N MET A 190 -12.60 4.05 22.45
CA MET A 190 -13.55 2.95 22.21
C MET A 190 -12.96 1.83 21.35
N VAL A 191 -12.22 2.17 20.28
CA VAL A 191 -11.56 1.16 19.43
C VAL A 191 -10.57 0.33 20.24
N SER A 192 -9.91 0.93 21.24
CA SER A 192 -8.89 0.28 22.05
C SER A 192 -9.40 -0.87 22.92
N ILE A 193 -10.70 -0.89 23.23
CA ILE A 193 -11.29 -1.87 24.17
C ILE A 193 -11.97 -3.05 23.47
N GLY A 194 -12.04 -3.10 22.13
CA GLY A 194 -12.81 -4.13 21.44
C GLY A 194 -12.27 -4.58 20.09
N GLY A 195 -13.01 -5.49 19.47
CA GLY A 195 -12.72 -6.02 18.13
C GLY A 195 -11.33 -6.62 18.03
N GLU A 196 -10.56 -6.14 17.05
CA GLU A 196 -9.22 -6.58 16.70
C GLU A 196 -8.13 -6.22 17.72
N PHE A 197 -8.45 -5.39 18.71
CA PHE A 197 -7.50 -4.86 19.70
C PHE A 197 -7.68 -5.49 21.09
N SER A 198 -8.60 -6.45 21.20
CA SER A 198 -8.92 -7.15 22.45
C SER A 198 -8.35 -8.57 22.51
N GLY A 199 -8.31 -9.17 23.69
CA GLY A 199 -7.96 -10.59 23.86
C GLY A 199 -6.50 -10.93 23.56
N GLY A 200 -5.57 -9.98 23.76
CA GLY A 200 -4.13 -10.19 23.56
C GLY A 200 -3.65 -10.10 22.10
N LYS A 201 -4.58 -9.88 21.16
CA LYS A 201 -4.24 -9.55 19.77
C LYS A 201 -3.76 -8.12 19.66
N ILE A 202 -2.86 -7.88 18.72
CA ILE A 202 -2.31 -6.56 18.46
C ILE A 202 -2.51 -6.26 16.97
N ALA A 203 -3.08 -5.10 16.68
CA ALA A 203 -3.17 -4.58 15.32
C ALA A 203 -2.88 -3.07 15.37
N GLY A 204 -2.53 -2.49 14.23
CA GLY A 204 -2.16 -1.09 14.19
C GLY A 204 -2.43 -0.46 12.85
N PHE A 205 -2.33 0.85 12.83
CA PHE A 205 -2.60 1.69 11.68
C PHE A 205 -1.35 2.46 11.31
N PHE A 206 -1.14 2.66 10.01
CA PHE A 206 -0.08 3.51 9.49
C PHE A 206 -0.65 4.53 8.52
N TRP A 207 -0.10 5.73 8.57
CA TRP A 207 -0.40 6.81 7.65
C TRP A 207 0.91 7.41 7.14
N VAL A 208 0.97 7.66 5.84
CA VAL A 208 2.02 8.49 5.24
C VAL A 208 1.35 9.55 4.38
N ASN A 209 1.46 10.80 4.80
CA ASN A 209 0.94 11.93 4.03
C ASN A 209 2.10 12.56 3.28
N ILE A 210 1.96 12.66 1.97
CA ILE A 210 2.89 13.31 1.06
C ILE A 210 2.21 14.55 0.50
N GLU A 211 2.83 15.71 0.71
CA GLU A 211 2.46 16.95 0.03
C GLU A 211 3.40 17.18 -1.16
N GLY A 212 2.81 17.26 -2.35
CA GLY A 212 3.49 17.58 -3.59
C GLY A 212 3.60 19.10 -3.82
N SER A 213 4.46 19.49 -4.75
CA SER A 213 4.51 20.86 -5.26
C SER A 213 3.15 21.24 -5.87
N LYS A 214 2.62 22.43 -5.54
CA LYS A 214 1.32 22.92 -6.04
C LYS A 214 1.16 22.65 -7.54
N SER A 215 0.12 21.91 -7.92
CA SER A 215 -0.34 21.86 -9.30
C SER A 215 -1.08 23.17 -9.58
N GLU A 216 -0.60 23.97 -10.52
CA GLU A 216 -1.14 25.31 -10.77
C GLU A 216 -2.53 25.32 -11.45
N ASN A 217 -3.14 24.18 -11.81
CA ASN A 217 -4.41 24.18 -12.56
C ASN A 217 -5.34 22.99 -12.24
N LEU A 218 -5.78 22.83 -10.98
CA LEU A 218 -6.74 21.77 -10.60
C LEU A 218 -8.20 22.24 -10.53
N LYS A 219 -8.46 23.55 -10.63
CA LYS A 219 -9.80 24.14 -10.49
C LYS A 219 -10.43 24.62 -11.81
N SER A 220 -9.86 24.26 -12.96
CA SER A 220 -10.45 24.60 -14.25
C SER A 220 -11.69 23.75 -14.52
N GLU A 221 -12.73 24.37 -15.09
CA GLU A 221 -13.92 23.69 -15.58
C GLU A 221 -13.52 22.54 -16.52
N GLY A 222 -13.96 21.31 -16.24
CA GLY A 222 -13.56 20.09 -16.98
C GLY A 222 -12.34 19.32 -16.45
N TYR A 223 -11.75 19.74 -15.31
CA TYR A 223 -10.64 19.00 -14.68
C TYR A 223 -11.02 17.56 -14.30
N GLU A 224 -12.20 17.33 -13.72
CA GLU A 224 -12.68 15.97 -13.37
C GLU A 224 -12.69 15.05 -14.60
N THR A 225 -13.28 15.50 -15.71
CA THR A 225 -13.32 14.72 -16.95
C THR A 225 -11.92 14.41 -17.45
N THR A 226 -11.02 15.40 -17.43
CA THR A 226 -9.62 15.24 -17.85
C THR A 226 -8.86 14.28 -16.94
N LEU A 227 -9.06 14.36 -15.63
CA LEU A 227 -8.49 13.46 -14.64
C LEU A 227 -8.97 12.03 -14.89
N LEU A 228 -10.28 11.82 -15.03
CA LEU A 228 -10.88 10.51 -15.29
C LEU A 228 -10.37 9.89 -16.60
N GLU A 229 -10.25 10.69 -17.67
CA GLU A 229 -9.68 10.23 -18.93
C GLU A 229 -8.21 9.84 -18.80
N ASN A 230 -7.41 10.65 -18.10
CA ASN A 230 -6.01 10.34 -17.84
C ASN A 230 -5.85 9.11 -16.96
N LEU A 231 -6.71 8.93 -15.95
CA LEU A 231 -6.72 7.75 -15.09
C LEU A 231 -7.04 6.48 -15.86
N LYS A 232 -7.94 6.55 -16.85
CA LYS A 232 -8.25 5.43 -17.75
C LYS A 232 -7.08 5.11 -18.69
N LYS A 233 -6.37 6.12 -19.19
CA LYS A 233 -5.21 5.95 -20.07
C LYS A 233 -3.98 5.42 -19.33
N ASN A 234 -3.80 5.81 -18.06
CA ASN A 234 -2.62 5.53 -17.25
C ASN A 234 -2.92 4.60 -16.06
N VAL A 235 -3.74 3.58 -16.27
CA VAL A 235 -3.97 2.53 -15.28
C VAL A 235 -2.70 1.73 -14.97
N GLY A 236 -1.73 1.73 -15.87
CA GLY A 236 -0.57 0.85 -15.81
C GLY A 236 -0.94 -0.62 -16.05
N GLY A 237 -2.22 -0.94 -16.33
CA GLY A 237 -2.71 -2.31 -16.41
C GLY A 237 -3.97 -2.48 -17.24
N ILE A 238 -4.71 -3.54 -16.96
CA ILE A 238 -5.99 -3.84 -17.61
C ILE A 238 -7.13 -3.32 -16.73
N THR A 239 -8.10 -2.65 -17.34
CA THR A 239 -9.33 -2.23 -16.68
C THR A 239 -10.41 -3.29 -16.91
N PHE A 240 -11.13 -3.64 -15.85
CA PHE A 240 -12.29 -4.52 -15.88
C PHE A 240 -13.51 -3.74 -15.42
N ASP A 241 -14.70 -4.10 -15.93
CA ASP A 241 -15.91 -3.72 -15.22
C ASP A 241 -16.03 -4.50 -13.89
N GLU A 242 -16.89 -4.03 -13.00
CA GLU A 242 -17.02 -4.60 -11.66
C GLU A 242 -17.44 -6.07 -11.67
N GLN A 243 -18.37 -6.45 -12.53
CA GLN A 243 -18.86 -7.83 -12.59
C GLN A 243 -17.79 -8.77 -13.13
N GLU A 244 -17.03 -8.32 -14.12
CA GLU A 244 -15.89 -9.03 -14.67
C GLU A 244 -14.78 -9.20 -13.65
N PHE A 245 -14.42 -8.13 -12.95
CA PHE A 245 -13.44 -8.15 -11.88
C PHE A 245 -13.80 -9.18 -10.82
N ILE A 246 -15.05 -9.17 -10.34
CA ILE A 246 -15.54 -10.12 -9.33
C ILE A 246 -15.46 -11.56 -9.85
N LYS A 247 -15.91 -11.82 -11.09
CA LYS A 247 -15.88 -13.16 -11.68
C LYS A 247 -14.46 -13.70 -11.83
N ILE A 248 -13.52 -12.87 -12.28
CA ILE A 248 -12.11 -13.25 -12.42
C ILE A 248 -11.49 -13.50 -11.05
N LEU A 249 -11.76 -12.63 -10.08
CA LEU A 249 -11.24 -12.75 -8.72
C LEU A 249 -11.80 -13.99 -8.00
N GLN A 250 -13.05 -14.38 -8.25
CA GLN A 250 -13.62 -15.64 -7.76
C GLN A 250 -12.84 -16.84 -8.27
N LYS A 251 -12.52 -16.89 -9.57
CA LYS A 251 -11.68 -17.96 -10.14
C LYS A 251 -10.30 -18.01 -9.51
N PHE A 252 -9.72 -16.86 -9.15
CA PHE A 252 -8.46 -16.82 -8.40
C PHE A 252 -8.59 -17.48 -7.02
N PHE A 253 -9.67 -17.18 -6.29
CA PHE A 253 -9.88 -17.72 -4.95
C PHE A 253 -10.24 -19.20 -4.90
N GLU A 254 -10.69 -19.79 -6.03
CA GLU A 254 -10.88 -21.24 -6.20
C GLU A 254 -9.55 -22.02 -6.27
N LEU A 255 -8.44 -21.35 -6.58
CA LEU A 255 -7.11 -21.96 -6.61
C LEU A 255 -6.57 -22.19 -5.20
N GLU A 256 -5.63 -23.14 -5.05
CA GLU A 256 -5.08 -23.50 -3.73
C GLU A 256 -3.55 -23.39 -3.71
N PHE A 257 -2.98 -23.13 -2.53
CA PHE A 257 -1.55 -22.84 -2.40
C PHE A 257 -0.91 -23.53 -1.18
N TYR A 258 -1.40 -24.71 -0.80
CA TYR A 258 -1.00 -25.39 0.44
C TYR A 258 0.37 -26.10 0.40
N ASP A 259 0.98 -26.27 -0.76
CA ASP A 259 2.36 -26.72 -0.94
C ASP A 259 2.95 -26.14 -2.24
N ASP A 260 4.23 -26.43 -2.51
CA ASP A 260 4.95 -25.86 -3.65
C ASP A 260 4.47 -26.39 -5.01
N ASP A 261 4.12 -27.67 -5.12
CA ASP A 261 3.70 -28.28 -6.38
C ASP A 261 2.32 -27.75 -6.78
N VAL A 262 1.41 -27.68 -5.80
CA VAL A 262 0.07 -27.15 -5.98
C VAL A 262 0.11 -25.66 -6.24
N ALA A 263 0.92 -24.90 -5.50
CA ALA A 263 1.09 -23.48 -5.76
C ALA A 263 1.67 -23.22 -7.17
N LEU A 264 2.66 -24.01 -7.62
CA LEU A 264 3.19 -23.88 -8.97
C LEU A 264 2.13 -24.18 -10.03
N LYS A 265 1.34 -25.24 -9.83
CA LYS A 265 0.22 -25.59 -10.72
C LYS A 265 -0.82 -24.47 -10.74
N SER A 266 -1.30 -24.04 -9.58
CA SER A 266 -2.28 -22.95 -9.46
C SER A 266 -1.78 -21.64 -10.03
N SER A 267 -0.48 -21.36 -9.97
CA SER A 267 0.14 -20.19 -10.62
C SER A 267 0.03 -20.26 -12.15
N LYS A 268 0.27 -21.43 -12.74
CA LYS A 268 0.12 -21.67 -14.18
C LYS A 268 -1.35 -21.60 -14.60
N ASP A 269 -2.22 -22.23 -13.81
CA ASP A 269 -3.66 -22.21 -14.04
C ASP A 269 -4.20 -20.77 -13.98
N TRP A 270 -3.75 -19.97 -13.03
CA TRP A 270 -4.08 -18.54 -12.95
C TRP A 270 -3.63 -17.76 -14.18
N SER A 271 -2.36 -17.91 -14.60
CA SER A 271 -1.84 -17.24 -15.81
C SER A 271 -2.72 -17.55 -17.01
N LYS A 272 -3.06 -18.84 -17.19
CA LYS A 272 -3.92 -19.28 -18.28
C LYS A 272 -5.35 -18.71 -18.19
N ILE A 273 -5.97 -18.75 -17.01
CA ILE A 273 -7.32 -18.18 -16.79
C ILE A 273 -7.33 -16.69 -17.16
N PHE A 274 -6.28 -15.96 -16.78
CA PHE A 274 -6.16 -14.54 -17.04
C PHE A 274 -5.86 -14.24 -18.51
N GLU A 275 -4.95 -14.98 -19.14
CA GLU A 275 -4.63 -14.89 -20.57
C GLU A 275 -5.85 -15.20 -21.45
N ASP A 276 -6.60 -16.27 -21.14
CA ASP A 276 -7.83 -16.64 -21.85
C ASP A 276 -8.86 -15.51 -21.74
N PHE A 277 -8.96 -14.87 -20.58
CA PHE A 277 -9.84 -13.70 -20.40
C PHE A 277 -9.36 -12.51 -21.25
N CYS A 278 -8.06 -12.20 -21.24
CA CYS A 278 -7.48 -11.13 -22.05
C CYS A 278 -7.73 -11.35 -23.55
N ALA A 279 -7.52 -12.58 -24.03
CA ALA A 279 -7.75 -12.97 -25.42
C ALA A 279 -9.22 -12.79 -25.84
N GLN A 280 -10.18 -13.15 -24.98
CA GLN A 280 -11.61 -12.92 -25.23
C GLN A 280 -11.97 -11.44 -25.39
N LYS A 281 -11.15 -10.55 -24.81
CA LYS A 281 -11.30 -9.10 -24.89
C LYS A 281 -10.45 -8.43 -25.97
N GLY A 282 -9.66 -9.20 -26.73
CA GLY A 282 -8.72 -8.67 -27.71
C GLY A 282 -7.54 -7.92 -27.08
N ILE A 283 -7.19 -8.24 -25.82
CA ILE A 283 -6.05 -7.67 -25.10
C ILE A 283 -4.87 -8.62 -25.28
N ASN A 284 -3.81 -8.16 -25.97
CA ASN A 284 -2.67 -9.00 -26.32
C ASN A 284 -1.51 -8.97 -25.29
N ASP A 285 -1.45 -7.94 -24.44
CA ASP A 285 -0.32 -7.71 -23.50
C ASP A 285 -0.78 -7.73 -22.03
N GLY A 286 -1.57 -8.75 -21.64
CA GLY A 286 -2.10 -8.83 -20.27
C GLY A 286 -1.11 -9.33 -19.22
N VAL A 287 -0.13 -10.13 -19.61
CA VAL A 287 0.91 -10.68 -18.75
C VAL A 287 2.26 -10.13 -19.20
N LEU A 288 3.01 -9.53 -18.27
CA LEU A 288 4.34 -8.98 -18.52
C LEU A 288 5.39 -9.76 -17.73
N GLU A 289 6.50 -10.08 -18.39
CA GLU A 289 7.69 -10.64 -17.77
C GLU A 289 8.82 -9.61 -17.78
N PHE A 290 9.45 -9.40 -16.62
CA PHE A 290 10.61 -8.51 -16.50
C PHE A 290 11.63 -9.08 -15.52
N VAL A 291 12.90 -8.75 -15.74
CA VAL A 291 14.01 -9.14 -14.88
C VAL A 291 14.40 -7.94 -14.03
N VAL A 292 14.32 -8.10 -12.71
CA VAL A 292 14.82 -7.09 -11.77
C VAL A 292 16.31 -7.33 -11.53
N GLU A 293 17.14 -6.44 -12.07
CA GLU A 293 18.56 -6.37 -11.72
C GLU A 293 18.68 -5.91 -10.26
N GLN A 294 19.35 -6.70 -9.42
CA GLN A 294 19.63 -6.29 -8.04
C GLN A 294 20.78 -5.28 -8.08
N PRO A 295 20.72 -4.19 -7.29
CA PRO A 295 21.88 -3.34 -7.09
C PRO A 295 23.05 -4.20 -6.59
N GLN A 296 24.20 -4.13 -7.25
CA GLN A 296 25.41 -4.76 -6.73
C GLN A 296 25.74 -4.12 -5.37
N GLU A 297 26.01 -4.94 -4.35
CA GLU A 297 26.58 -4.44 -3.11
C GLU A 297 27.89 -3.73 -3.46
N ILE A 298 27.96 -2.42 -3.22
CA ILE A 298 29.23 -1.70 -3.27
C ILE A 298 30.07 -2.30 -2.14
N GLU A 299 31.09 -3.09 -2.50
CA GLU A 299 32.10 -3.54 -1.56
C GLU A 299 32.62 -2.32 -0.82
N SER A 300 32.36 -2.25 0.48
CA SER A 300 32.96 -1.27 1.35
C SER A 300 34.47 -1.56 1.41
N ASN A 301 35.24 -0.91 0.55
CA ASN A 301 36.67 -0.85 0.72
C ASN A 301 36.97 -0.03 1.97
N ASP A 302 37.37 -0.74 3.02
CA ASP A 302 38.06 -0.19 4.18
C ASP A 302 39.28 0.62 3.70
N GLY A 303 39.25 1.93 3.92
CA GLY A 303 40.34 2.83 3.56
C GLY A 303 40.06 4.24 4.08
N GLY A 304 40.70 4.59 5.19
CA GLY A 304 40.34 5.77 5.99
C GLY A 304 40.67 7.14 5.40
N GLY A 305 40.12 8.16 6.07
CA GLY A 305 40.75 9.48 6.18
C GLY A 305 40.27 10.59 5.22
N THR A 306 39.61 11.58 5.81
CA THR A 306 39.63 13.03 5.52
C THR A 306 38.76 13.63 4.39
N ASN A 307 37.75 14.41 4.86
CA ASN A 307 37.29 15.75 4.45
C ASN A 307 37.30 16.25 2.99
N LEU A 308 36.14 16.84 2.64
CA LEU A 308 35.93 18.07 1.84
C LEU A 308 36.34 18.05 0.35
N GLN A 309 35.36 17.99 -0.56
CA GLN A 309 34.91 19.13 -1.36
C GLN A 309 34.01 18.72 -2.53
N SER A 310 33.01 19.56 -2.75
CA SER A 310 32.24 19.73 -3.98
C SER A 310 33.09 19.58 -5.24
N ASN A 311 32.65 18.72 -6.18
CA ASN A 311 33.02 18.88 -7.58
C ASN A 311 31.83 18.61 -8.50
N LEU A 312 31.32 19.72 -9.02
CA LEU A 312 30.58 19.85 -10.26
C LEU A 312 31.32 19.11 -11.39
N TYR A 313 30.71 18.07 -11.96
CA TYR A 313 31.12 17.58 -13.27
C TYR A 313 30.10 17.94 -14.35
N LYS A 314 30.63 18.73 -15.27
CA LYS A 314 30.05 19.27 -16.50
C LYS A 314 29.50 18.16 -17.39
N ARG A 315 28.30 18.40 -17.92
CA ARG A 315 27.73 17.67 -19.07
C ARG A 315 28.52 17.95 -20.35
N LYS A 316 28.69 16.93 -21.19
CA LYS A 316 28.82 17.03 -22.65
C LYS A 316 27.88 16.00 -23.32
N PRO A 317 27.46 16.23 -24.58
CA PRO A 317 26.10 15.89 -25.02
C PRO A 317 26.00 14.65 -25.93
N ALA A 318 24.75 14.13 -25.94
CA ALA A 318 24.00 13.40 -26.96
C ALA A 318 24.56 12.08 -27.53
N GLU A 319 23.78 11.01 -27.36
CA GLU A 319 23.44 10.10 -28.45
C GLU A 319 22.05 9.49 -28.23
N ASN A 320 21.26 9.50 -29.30
CA ASN A 320 19.88 9.02 -29.36
C ASN A 320 19.80 7.54 -28.97
N ASN A 321 18.88 7.21 -28.07
CA ASN A 321 18.17 5.94 -28.12
C ASN A 321 16.72 6.16 -27.64
N GLU A 322 15.82 6.16 -28.62
CA GLU A 322 14.40 5.92 -28.39
C GLU A 322 14.25 4.55 -27.71
N LYS A 323 13.67 4.54 -26.51
CA LYS A 323 12.85 3.45 -25.98
C LYS A 323 12.09 3.97 -24.76
N VAL A 324 10.82 4.20 -24.98
CA VAL A 324 9.82 4.58 -24.00
C VAL A 324 9.61 3.39 -23.05
N ASN A 325 9.93 3.56 -21.77
CA ASN A 325 9.59 2.59 -20.74
C ASN A 325 8.14 2.85 -20.28
N VAL A 326 7.26 1.91 -20.59
CA VAL A 326 5.87 1.87 -20.11
C VAL A 326 5.81 0.94 -18.89
N LEU A 327 5.31 1.46 -17.77
CA LEU A 327 5.27 0.80 -16.45
C LEU A 327 4.00 -0.08 -16.27
N SER A 328 4.18 -1.09 -15.42
CA SER A 328 3.50 -2.39 -15.27
C SER A 328 2.12 -2.44 -14.55
N PRO A 329 1.34 -3.54 -14.68
CA PRO A 329 0.07 -3.73 -13.99
C PRO A 329 0.21 -4.27 -12.57
N SER A 330 -0.50 -3.65 -11.63
CA SER A 330 -0.90 -4.24 -10.34
C SER A 330 -2.43 -4.24 -10.24
N LEU A 331 -3.01 -5.23 -9.55
CA LEU A 331 -4.45 -5.31 -9.30
C LEU A 331 -4.86 -4.20 -8.31
N ILE A 332 -5.55 -3.18 -8.82
CA ILE A 332 -6.04 -2.04 -8.03
C ILE A 332 -7.54 -1.94 -8.23
N LYS A 333 -8.32 -2.05 -7.14
CA LYS A 333 -9.76 -1.76 -7.18
C LYS A 333 -9.94 -0.27 -6.91
N ARG A 334 -10.37 0.50 -7.90
CA ARG A 334 -10.66 1.93 -7.75
C ARG A 334 -12.14 2.12 -7.45
N VAL A 335 -12.47 2.77 -6.33
CA VAL A 335 -13.84 3.03 -5.92
C VAL A 335 -14.16 4.50 -6.18
N LYS A 336 -15.25 4.76 -6.91
CA LYS A 336 -15.80 6.11 -7.09
C LYS A 336 -16.74 6.39 -5.92
N LYS A 337 -16.54 7.50 -5.21
CA LYS A 337 -17.59 8.13 -4.40
C LYS A 337 -17.87 9.50 -4.98
#